data_AF-A0A2R6B0N6-F1
#
_entry.id   AF-A0A2R6B0N6-F1
#
_cell.length_a   1.000
_cell.length_b   1.000
_cell.length_c   1.000
_cell.angle_alpha   90.00
_cell.angle_beta   90.00
_cell.angle_gamma   90.00
#
_symmetry.space_group_name_H-M   'P 1'
#
loop_
_entity.id
_entity.type
_entity.pdbx_description
1 polymer ?
#
loop_
_entity_poly.entity_id
_entity_poly.type
_entity_poly.pdbx_seq_one_letter_code
_entity_poly.pdbx_strand_id
1 'polypeptide(L)'
;MGNALAVAFRGGSVLGMTVPSLALIGLGVFYHFFPQPTALVGFGFGASLIALFIRVGGGIYTKAADLGADIVGKLEEGIPEDDPRNPGVIADNVGDNVGDCAGMGADVYESYIVTALAAVLLGTFVFLGGASALLNQPRLVPYPLTIGGIGVVASIIGGLYVRRSSKGEPMSILSGALYIAAIVAVILDAAFTLYTFRAHPLLGYALTGAVILGVAVVVIIEKITDYFTSYTYKPVKEVAEASQTGPAINFLSGFALGLRSAAPTALLLVVAIIASFIAGTYASGGNYYFGVYTTAITTMSMLSLTGIILSIDAFGPITDNANGIVEMTGVEGVREVTDKLDAVGNTTKATTKGFAIGSAALAAFSLFIAFHGEVQRYYLAKGLNPPVFNLTSPYLLIGLLIGGLLPFYYSSFLIGAVSKAGYQMVNEIRRQFREIPGLIEGKAKPDYYRCVDISTRAALRELVKPALLSILTPIAVGVILGPIALGGVLIGSVVSGVFLALLMANAGAAWDNAKKYIEAGNFGGKGTPTHAAAVSGDTVGDPFKDTAGPSINSLIKVLNTISIVFVAIFVLLHL
;
A
#
# COMPACT_ATOMS: atom_id res chain seq x y z
N MET A 1 6.87 -27.68 8.57
CA MET A 1 7.27 -26.25 8.55
C MET A 1 8.03 -25.84 7.28
N GLY A 2 9.30 -26.21 7.07
CA GLY A 2 10.10 -25.69 5.95
C GLY A 2 9.51 -25.90 4.54
N ASN A 3 8.85 -27.04 4.29
CA ASN A 3 8.15 -27.26 3.02
C ASN A 3 6.93 -26.35 2.83
N ALA A 4 6.15 -26.12 3.89
CA ALA A 4 4.98 -25.24 3.85
C ALA A 4 5.41 -23.79 3.60
N LEU A 5 6.45 -23.31 4.30
CA LEU A 5 7.06 -22.00 4.04
C LEU A 5 7.48 -21.84 2.58
N ALA A 6 8.22 -22.82 2.04
CA ALA A 6 8.69 -22.76 0.66
C ALA A 6 7.55 -22.78 -0.37
N VAL A 7 6.47 -23.52 -0.12
CA VAL A 7 5.29 -23.55 -1.02
C VAL A 7 4.52 -22.24 -0.96
N ALA A 8 4.22 -21.74 0.24
CA ALA A 8 3.52 -20.48 0.43
C ALA A 8 4.31 -19.31 -0.18
N PHE A 9 5.62 -19.24 0.07
CA PHE A 9 6.47 -18.20 -0.52
C PHE A 9 6.57 -18.31 -2.04
N ARG A 10 6.58 -19.53 -2.60
CA ARG A 10 6.52 -19.72 -4.07
C ARG A 10 5.21 -19.23 -4.65
N GLY A 11 4.08 -19.48 -3.97
CA GLY A 11 2.78 -18.93 -4.36
C GLY A 11 2.81 -17.40 -4.35
N GLY A 12 3.29 -16.80 -3.26
CA GLY A 12 3.46 -15.35 -3.17
C GLY A 12 4.40 -14.79 -4.24
N SER A 13 5.48 -15.51 -4.55
CA SER A 13 6.44 -15.15 -5.59
C SER A 13 5.84 -15.11 -7.01
N VAL A 14 4.78 -15.89 -7.27
CA VAL A 14 4.08 -15.79 -8.56
C VAL A 14 3.48 -14.39 -8.69
N LEU A 15 2.75 -13.90 -7.68
CA LEU A 15 2.22 -12.54 -7.68
C LEU A 15 3.36 -11.51 -7.69
N GLY A 16 4.31 -11.67 -6.77
CA GLY A 16 5.41 -10.74 -6.54
C GLY A 16 6.28 -10.52 -7.76
N MET A 17 6.60 -11.56 -8.54
CA MET A 17 7.39 -11.38 -9.76
C MET A 17 6.54 -10.92 -10.94
N THR A 18 5.29 -11.36 -11.04
CA THR A 18 4.42 -11.07 -12.19
C THR A 18 4.00 -9.59 -12.22
N VAL A 19 3.63 -9.02 -11.08
CA VAL A 19 3.13 -7.63 -10.99
C VAL A 19 4.15 -6.59 -11.52
N PRO A 20 5.37 -6.46 -10.96
CA PRO A 20 6.35 -5.49 -11.45
C PRO A 20 6.83 -5.83 -12.87
N SER A 21 6.91 -7.12 -13.23
CA SER A 21 7.30 -7.53 -14.60
C SER A 21 6.26 -7.08 -15.63
N LEU A 22 4.96 -7.29 -15.38
CA LEU A 22 3.90 -6.83 -16.27
C LEU A 22 3.80 -5.30 -16.32
N ALA A 23 4.04 -4.62 -15.20
CA ALA A 23 4.12 -3.16 -15.18
C ALA A 23 5.25 -2.64 -16.07
N LEU A 24 6.46 -3.22 -15.95
CA LEU A 24 7.62 -2.86 -16.76
C LEU A 24 7.45 -3.21 -18.23
N ILE A 25 6.93 -4.40 -18.55
CA ILE A 25 6.64 -4.81 -19.93
C ILE A 25 5.60 -3.85 -20.53
N GLY A 26 4.53 -3.54 -19.79
CA GLY A 26 3.51 -2.59 -20.22
C GLY A 26 4.10 -1.22 -20.53
N LEU A 27 4.84 -0.63 -19.59
CA LEU A 27 5.52 0.66 -19.77
C LEU A 27 6.53 0.63 -20.92
N GLY A 28 7.37 -0.40 -21.00
CA GLY A 28 8.42 -0.54 -22.01
C GLY A 28 7.87 -0.72 -23.42
N VAL A 29 6.88 -1.60 -23.59
CA VAL A 29 6.18 -1.82 -24.87
C VAL A 29 5.46 -0.55 -25.29
N PHE A 30 4.72 0.09 -24.39
CA PHE A 30 3.98 1.30 -24.72
C PHE A 30 4.92 2.45 -25.09
N TYR A 31 6.02 2.63 -24.35
CA TYR A 31 7.07 3.61 -24.66
C TYR A 31 7.79 3.33 -25.98
N HIS A 32 7.98 2.05 -26.32
CA HIS A 32 8.60 1.66 -27.59
C HIS A 32 7.74 2.05 -28.80
N PHE A 33 6.43 1.80 -28.75
CA PHE A 33 5.49 2.15 -29.83
C PHE A 33 5.09 3.63 -29.83
N PHE A 34 5.01 4.24 -28.65
CA PHE A 34 4.66 5.64 -28.46
C PHE A 34 5.80 6.34 -27.69
N PRO A 35 6.88 6.77 -28.38
CA PRO A 35 8.07 7.36 -27.77
C PRO A 35 7.84 8.77 -27.17
N GLN A 36 6.60 9.12 -26.87
CA GLN A 36 6.18 10.34 -26.20
C GLN A 36 5.85 10.00 -24.75
N PRO A 37 6.61 10.49 -23.76
CA PRO A 37 6.35 10.24 -22.33
C PRO A 37 4.92 10.58 -21.88
N THR A 38 4.27 11.55 -22.52
CA THR A 38 2.88 11.93 -22.28
C THR A 38 1.88 10.83 -22.64
N ALA A 39 2.22 9.92 -23.57
CA ALA A 39 1.37 8.79 -23.92
C ALA A 39 1.25 7.79 -22.76
N LEU A 40 2.29 7.67 -21.92
CA LEU A 40 2.28 6.80 -20.74
C LEU A 40 1.31 7.27 -19.65
N VAL A 41 0.89 8.53 -19.69
CA VAL A 41 -0.08 9.10 -18.73
C VAL A 41 -1.42 8.35 -18.81
N GLY A 42 -1.88 8.03 -20.03
CA GLY A 42 -3.11 7.26 -20.23
C GLY A 42 -3.02 5.83 -19.68
N PHE A 43 -1.85 5.20 -19.80
CA PHE A 43 -1.57 3.88 -19.21
C PHE A 43 -1.61 3.94 -17.67
N GLY A 44 -0.96 4.95 -17.07
CA GLY A 44 -1.02 5.19 -15.63
C GLY A 44 -2.43 5.45 -15.13
N PHE A 45 -3.23 6.22 -15.85
CA PHE A 45 -4.65 6.44 -15.52
C PHE A 45 -5.46 5.15 -15.52
N GLY A 46 -5.30 4.29 -16.54
CA GLY A 46 -5.97 2.99 -16.58
C GLY A 46 -5.61 2.11 -15.38
N ALA A 47 -4.34 2.08 -15.01
CA ALA A 47 -3.88 1.36 -13.83
C ALA A 47 -4.49 1.91 -12.53
N SER A 48 -4.47 3.24 -12.31
CA SER A 48 -5.08 3.90 -11.13
C SER A 48 -6.57 3.64 -11.00
N LEU A 49 -7.31 3.72 -12.10
CA LEU A 49 -8.74 3.53 -12.09
C LEU A 49 -9.12 2.10 -11.69
N ILE A 50 -8.47 1.10 -12.28
CA ILE A 50 -8.77 -0.30 -11.98
C ILE A 50 -8.29 -0.67 -10.57
N ALA A 51 -7.11 -0.23 -10.15
CA ALA A 51 -6.58 -0.48 -8.82
C ALA A 51 -7.50 0.06 -7.71
N LEU A 52 -8.06 1.26 -7.90
CA LEU A 52 -9.03 1.85 -6.99
C LEU A 52 -10.22 0.91 -6.75
N PHE A 53 -10.82 0.38 -7.82
CA PHE A 53 -11.99 -0.49 -7.72
C PHE A 53 -11.67 -1.83 -7.07
N ILE A 54 -10.56 -2.47 -7.45
CA ILE A 54 -10.15 -3.76 -6.88
C ILE A 54 -9.83 -3.60 -5.39
N ARG A 55 -9.06 -2.56 -5.01
CA ARG A 55 -8.66 -2.32 -3.62
C ARG A 55 -9.84 -2.02 -2.72
N VAL A 56 -10.70 -1.08 -3.13
CA VAL A 56 -11.87 -0.68 -2.33
C VAL A 56 -12.92 -1.79 -2.27
N GLY A 57 -13.25 -2.38 -3.42
CA GLY A 57 -14.23 -3.46 -3.49
C GLY A 57 -13.78 -4.69 -2.71
N GLY A 58 -12.52 -5.10 -2.89
CA GLY A 58 -11.93 -6.22 -2.18
C GLY A 58 -11.85 -5.98 -0.67
N GLY A 59 -11.43 -4.77 -0.24
CA GLY A 59 -11.39 -4.39 1.16
C GLY A 59 -12.76 -4.45 1.85
N ILE A 60 -13.79 -3.88 1.21
CA ILE A 60 -15.17 -3.94 1.74
C ILE A 60 -15.65 -5.39 1.83
N TYR A 61 -15.39 -6.20 0.81
CA TYR A 61 -15.80 -7.60 0.79
C TYR A 61 -15.16 -8.39 1.94
N THR A 62 -13.83 -8.32 2.05
CA THR A 62 -13.07 -9.13 3.03
C THR A 62 -13.42 -8.73 4.45
N LYS A 63 -13.30 -7.44 4.78
CA LYS A 63 -13.50 -7.00 6.17
C LYS A 63 -14.95 -7.03 6.63
N ALA A 64 -15.93 -7.05 5.72
CA ALA A 64 -17.31 -7.30 6.10
C ALA A 64 -17.55 -8.77 6.49
N ALA A 65 -16.88 -9.71 5.80
CA ALA A 65 -16.96 -11.12 6.10
C ALA A 65 -16.24 -11.45 7.42
N ASP A 66 -14.98 -11.02 7.53
CA ASP A 66 -14.11 -11.15 8.70
C ASP A 66 -14.80 -10.63 9.98
N LEU A 67 -15.23 -9.37 9.98
CA LEU A 67 -15.94 -8.75 11.12
C LEU A 67 -17.18 -9.55 11.55
N GLY A 68 -17.96 -10.06 10.59
CA GLY A 68 -19.15 -10.84 10.88
C GLY A 68 -18.83 -12.20 11.47
N ALA A 69 -17.86 -12.90 10.87
CA ALA A 69 -17.40 -14.21 11.31
C ALA A 69 -16.81 -14.14 12.72
N ASP A 70 -15.98 -13.14 12.99
CA ASP A 70 -15.28 -12.98 14.26
C ASP A 70 -16.19 -12.56 15.42
N ILE A 71 -17.08 -11.58 15.21
CA ILE A 71 -17.98 -11.14 16.27
C ILE A 71 -18.89 -12.29 16.71
N VAL A 72 -19.56 -12.95 15.77
CA VAL A 72 -20.52 -14.00 16.14
C VAL A 72 -19.80 -15.28 16.57
N GLY A 73 -18.75 -15.67 15.86
CA GLY A 73 -18.00 -16.88 16.16
C GLY A 73 -17.25 -16.78 17.49
N LYS A 74 -16.32 -15.82 17.61
CA LYS A 74 -15.39 -15.75 18.75
C LYS A 74 -16.02 -15.13 19.99
N LEU A 75 -16.79 -14.04 19.85
CA LEU A 75 -17.32 -13.29 21.01
C LEU A 75 -18.66 -13.82 21.52
N GLU A 76 -19.56 -14.23 20.63
CA GLU A 76 -20.92 -14.63 21.02
C GLU A 76 -21.02 -16.13 21.30
N GLU A 77 -20.58 -16.97 20.35
CA GLU A 77 -20.73 -18.43 20.45
C GLU A 77 -19.50 -19.12 21.05
N GLY A 78 -18.35 -18.44 21.12
CA GLY A 78 -17.11 -18.98 21.68
C GLY A 78 -16.54 -20.15 20.87
N ILE A 79 -16.85 -20.22 19.57
CA ILE A 79 -16.29 -21.23 18.65
C ILE A 79 -14.92 -20.78 18.14
N PRO A 80 -14.05 -21.74 17.74
CA PRO A 80 -12.77 -21.43 17.14
C PRO A 80 -12.85 -20.51 15.91
N GLU A 81 -11.76 -19.80 15.65
CA GLU A 81 -11.51 -19.12 14.38
C GLU A 81 -11.49 -20.13 13.24
N ASP A 82 -12.09 -19.76 12.11
CA ASP A 82 -12.29 -20.60 10.93
C ASP A 82 -13.12 -21.88 11.13
N ASP A 83 -13.94 -21.95 12.18
CA ASP A 83 -14.77 -23.13 12.43
C ASP A 83 -15.78 -23.36 11.29
N PRO A 84 -15.89 -24.60 10.76
CA PRO A 84 -16.78 -24.90 9.64
C PRO A 84 -18.27 -24.71 9.96
N ARG A 85 -18.66 -24.61 11.24
CA ARG A 85 -20.02 -24.28 11.67
C ARG A 85 -20.38 -22.82 11.44
N ASN A 86 -19.39 -21.93 11.29
CA ASN A 86 -19.61 -20.52 11.04
C ASN A 86 -19.92 -20.27 9.55
N PRO A 87 -21.12 -19.83 9.17
CA PRO A 87 -21.46 -19.56 7.77
C PRO A 87 -20.63 -18.43 7.14
N GLY A 88 -20.02 -17.55 7.95
CA GLY A 88 -19.16 -16.47 7.46
C GLY A 88 -17.80 -16.93 6.94
N VAL A 89 -17.32 -18.11 7.35
CA VAL A 89 -15.91 -18.52 7.17
C VAL A 89 -15.45 -18.60 5.71
N ILE A 90 -16.33 -19.08 4.82
CA ILE A 90 -16.00 -19.17 3.39
C ILE A 90 -15.92 -17.77 2.78
N ALA A 91 -16.79 -16.84 3.20
CA ALA A 91 -16.74 -15.48 2.71
C ALA A 91 -15.44 -14.78 3.17
N ASP A 92 -14.97 -15.08 4.37
CA ASP A 92 -13.73 -14.56 4.94
C ASP A 92 -12.49 -15.04 4.17
N ASN A 93 -12.33 -16.36 4.02
CA ASN A 93 -11.21 -16.96 3.28
C ASN A 93 -11.20 -16.54 1.79
N VAL A 94 -12.37 -16.41 1.15
CA VAL A 94 -12.48 -15.81 -0.19
C VAL A 94 -12.04 -14.35 -0.16
N GLY A 95 -12.38 -13.63 0.91
CA GLY A 95 -12.01 -12.25 1.16
C GLY A 95 -10.51 -12.01 1.16
N ASP A 96 -9.73 -12.86 1.81
CA ASP A 96 -8.25 -12.75 1.80
C ASP A 96 -7.68 -12.82 0.38
N ASN A 97 -8.27 -13.65 -0.49
CA ASN A 97 -7.84 -13.76 -1.87
C ASN A 97 -8.24 -12.52 -2.70
N VAL A 98 -9.45 -11.99 -2.47
CA VAL A 98 -10.00 -10.86 -3.24
C VAL A 98 -9.42 -9.51 -2.76
N GLY A 99 -9.35 -9.29 -1.45
CA GLY A 99 -8.88 -8.06 -0.83
C GLY A 99 -7.37 -8.05 -0.64
N ASP A 100 -6.86 -8.97 0.18
CA ASP A 100 -5.47 -8.93 0.62
C ASP A 100 -4.50 -9.34 -0.49
N CYS A 101 -4.88 -10.28 -1.37
CA CYS A 101 -4.03 -10.70 -2.49
C CYS A 101 -4.28 -9.86 -3.75
N ALA A 102 -5.48 -9.90 -4.35
CA ALA A 102 -5.74 -9.19 -5.59
C ALA A 102 -5.75 -7.65 -5.41
N GLY A 103 -6.31 -7.15 -4.32
CA GLY A 103 -6.31 -5.72 -3.99
C GLY A 103 -4.92 -5.16 -3.73
N MET A 104 -4.06 -5.88 -3.00
CA MET A 104 -2.67 -5.45 -2.78
C MET A 104 -1.84 -5.54 -4.06
N GLY A 105 -1.98 -6.63 -4.83
CA GLY A 105 -1.33 -6.76 -6.13
C GLY A 105 -1.68 -5.61 -7.09
N ALA A 106 -2.96 -5.20 -7.14
CA ALA A 106 -3.41 -4.10 -7.97
C ALA A 106 -2.89 -2.73 -7.48
N ASP A 107 -2.91 -2.46 -6.17
CA ASP A 107 -2.40 -1.20 -5.59
C ASP A 107 -0.89 -1.04 -5.82
N VAL A 108 -0.14 -2.12 -5.69
CA VAL A 108 1.31 -2.14 -5.94
C VAL A 108 1.63 -2.07 -7.42
N TYR A 109 0.88 -2.79 -8.28
CA TYR A 109 0.99 -2.68 -9.75
C TYR A 109 0.85 -1.22 -10.20
N GLU A 110 -0.17 -0.56 -9.68
CA GLU A 110 -0.41 0.83 -9.99
C GLU A 110 0.67 1.76 -9.43
N SER A 111 1.07 1.58 -8.17
CA SER A 111 2.17 2.33 -7.54
C SER A 111 3.43 2.28 -8.39
N TYR A 112 3.75 1.09 -8.92
CA TYR A 112 4.89 0.87 -9.79
C TYR A 112 4.78 1.68 -11.09
N ILE A 113 3.62 1.63 -11.75
CA ILE A 113 3.39 2.34 -13.02
C ILE A 113 3.45 3.84 -12.84
N VAL A 114 2.73 4.39 -11.85
CA VAL A 114 2.62 5.84 -11.68
C VAL A 114 3.93 6.46 -11.21
N THR A 115 4.71 5.74 -10.41
CA THR A 115 6.05 6.18 -9.97
C THR A 115 7.03 6.18 -11.13
N ALA A 116 7.06 5.09 -11.91
CA ALA A 116 7.91 5.02 -13.10
C ALA A 116 7.52 6.11 -14.10
N LEU A 117 6.22 6.29 -14.35
CA LEU A 117 5.67 7.37 -15.17
C LEU A 117 6.14 8.75 -14.69
N ALA A 118 6.00 9.05 -13.39
CA ALA A 118 6.41 10.33 -12.83
C ALA A 118 7.91 10.57 -13.03
N ALA A 119 8.75 9.57 -12.76
CA ALA A 119 10.19 9.67 -12.96
C ALA A 119 10.56 9.86 -14.45
N VAL A 120 9.89 9.14 -15.36
CA VAL A 120 10.07 9.29 -16.81
C VAL A 120 9.69 10.70 -17.27
N LEU A 121 8.54 11.23 -16.83
CA LEU A 121 8.10 12.60 -17.15
C LEU A 121 9.07 13.65 -16.60
N LEU A 122 9.48 13.53 -15.33
CA LEU A 122 10.45 14.45 -14.72
C LEU A 122 11.79 14.42 -15.45
N GLY A 123 12.21 13.25 -15.95
CA GLY A 123 13.40 13.12 -16.79
C GLY A 123 13.33 13.97 -18.06
N THR A 124 12.14 14.23 -18.60
CA THR A 124 11.97 15.14 -19.75
C THR A 124 12.06 16.62 -19.36
N PHE A 125 11.59 16.97 -18.16
CA PHE A 125 11.57 18.36 -17.71
C PHE A 125 12.96 18.89 -17.33
N VAL A 126 13.90 17.99 -17.02
CA VAL A 126 15.32 18.35 -16.89
C VAL A 126 15.82 19.10 -18.12
N PHE A 127 15.34 18.77 -19.33
CA PHE A 127 15.74 19.45 -20.57
C PHE A 127 15.05 20.80 -20.79
N LEU A 128 13.87 21.02 -20.20
CA LEU A 128 13.11 22.29 -20.32
C LEU A 128 13.74 23.44 -19.54
N GLY A 129 14.50 23.15 -18.48
CA GLY A 129 15.15 24.16 -17.62
C GLY A 129 16.37 24.87 -18.22
N GLY A 130 16.54 24.88 -19.56
CA GLY A 130 17.69 25.49 -20.21
C GLY A 130 19.01 24.78 -19.91
N ALA A 131 18.96 23.47 -19.69
CA ALA A 131 20.09 22.70 -19.22
C ALA A 131 21.26 22.73 -20.23
N SER A 132 22.49 22.82 -19.71
CA SER A 132 23.72 22.79 -20.51
C SER A 132 23.79 21.54 -21.39
N ALA A 133 24.59 21.56 -22.47
CA ALA A 133 24.81 20.39 -23.33
C ALA A 133 25.23 19.11 -22.55
N LEU A 134 25.77 19.28 -21.33
CA LEU A 134 26.11 18.22 -20.37
C LEU A 134 24.89 17.39 -19.91
N LEU A 135 23.70 18.00 -19.87
CA LEU A 135 22.48 17.41 -19.32
C LEU A 135 21.49 16.94 -20.39
N ASN A 136 21.76 17.17 -21.69
CA ASN A 136 21.00 16.63 -22.83
C ASN A 136 21.28 15.14 -23.06
N GLN A 137 21.11 14.34 -22.00
CA GLN A 137 21.29 12.89 -22.01
C GLN A 137 19.94 12.20 -22.28
N PRO A 138 19.66 11.68 -23.50
CA PRO A 138 18.41 10.96 -23.79
C PRO A 138 18.20 9.71 -22.91
N ARG A 139 19.24 9.30 -22.17
CA ARG A 139 19.25 8.16 -21.25
C ARG A 139 18.50 8.42 -19.94
N LEU A 140 18.26 9.68 -19.55
CA LEU A 140 17.52 10.00 -18.31
C LEU A 140 16.06 9.54 -18.39
N VAL A 141 15.41 9.68 -19.54
CA VAL A 141 14.00 9.32 -19.71
C VAL A 141 13.74 7.82 -19.49
N PRO A 142 14.47 6.87 -20.11
CA PRO A 142 14.27 5.43 -19.87
C PRO A 142 14.93 4.88 -18.60
N TYR A 143 15.81 5.65 -17.93
CA TYR A 143 16.58 5.16 -16.78
C TYR A 143 15.73 4.61 -15.61
N PRO A 144 14.60 5.23 -15.21
CA PRO A 144 13.72 4.66 -14.18
C PRO A 144 13.26 3.22 -14.49
N LEU A 145 13.01 2.91 -15.76
CA LEU A 145 12.58 1.56 -16.19
C LEU A 145 13.71 0.55 -16.04
N THR A 146 14.96 0.96 -16.21
CA THR A 146 16.13 0.09 -16.05
C THR A 146 16.37 -0.28 -14.59
N ILE A 147 16.20 0.66 -13.66
CA ILE A 147 16.20 0.40 -12.21
C ILE A 147 15.16 -0.66 -11.87
N GLY A 148 13.96 -0.50 -12.44
CA GLY A 148 12.90 -1.49 -12.25
C GLY A 148 13.26 -2.88 -12.75
N GLY A 149 13.83 -2.98 -13.96
CA GLY A 149 14.28 -4.26 -14.53
C GLY A 149 15.37 -4.94 -13.70
N ILE A 150 16.34 -4.17 -13.20
CA ILE A 150 17.38 -4.66 -12.28
C ILE A 150 16.75 -5.13 -10.96
N GLY A 151 15.78 -4.39 -10.43
CA GLY A 151 15.01 -4.77 -9.24
C GLY A 151 14.28 -6.10 -9.35
N VAL A 152 13.71 -6.42 -10.53
CA VAL A 152 13.11 -7.75 -10.79
C VAL A 152 14.17 -8.85 -10.73
N VAL A 153 15.34 -8.65 -11.37
CA VAL A 153 16.45 -9.61 -11.31
C VAL A 153 16.94 -9.81 -9.87
N ALA A 154 17.09 -8.73 -9.12
CA ALA A 154 17.47 -8.78 -7.71
C ALA A 154 16.42 -9.52 -6.85
N SER A 155 15.14 -9.29 -7.11
CA SER A 155 14.03 -9.99 -6.44
C SER A 155 14.06 -11.50 -6.73
N ILE A 156 14.35 -11.91 -7.97
CA ILE A 156 14.53 -13.33 -8.33
C ILE A 156 15.67 -13.94 -7.51
N ILE A 157 16.84 -13.27 -7.46
CA ILE A 157 18.01 -13.76 -6.72
C ILE A 157 17.71 -13.86 -5.22
N GLY A 158 17.06 -12.85 -4.64
CA GLY A 158 16.61 -12.89 -3.25
C GLY A 158 15.61 -14.01 -2.99
N GLY A 159 14.64 -14.23 -3.86
CA GLY A 159 13.66 -15.31 -3.74
C GLY A 159 14.27 -16.72 -3.82
N LEU A 160 15.38 -16.90 -4.54
CA LEU A 160 16.11 -18.18 -4.59
C LEU A 160 16.71 -18.58 -3.23
N TYR A 161 16.92 -17.62 -2.31
CA TYR A 161 17.36 -17.88 -0.95
C TYR A 161 16.35 -18.70 -0.14
N VAL A 162 15.04 -18.56 -0.43
CA VAL A 162 13.94 -19.24 0.30
C VAL A 162 13.80 -20.73 -0.12
N ARG A 163 14.92 -21.42 -0.36
CA ARG A 163 14.94 -22.79 -0.93
C ARG A 163 14.60 -23.90 0.07
N ARG A 164 14.23 -25.02 -0.55
CA ARG A 164 13.42 -26.19 -0.13
C ARG A 164 14.00 -27.06 1.01
N SER A 165 14.46 -26.48 2.12
CA SER A 165 14.66 -27.18 3.42
C SER A 165 15.12 -26.19 4.51
N SER A 166 14.49 -25.01 4.58
CA SER A 166 14.94 -23.94 5.48
C SER A 166 14.70 -24.32 6.94
N LYS A 167 15.73 -24.92 7.56
CA LYS A 167 15.85 -25.07 9.01
C LYS A 167 16.13 -23.69 9.57
N GLY A 168 15.10 -23.02 10.06
CA GLY A 168 15.19 -21.66 10.57
C GLY A 168 13.84 -21.10 10.97
N GLU A 169 13.88 -19.94 11.59
CA GLU A 169 12.71 -19.15 11.97
C GLU A 169 12.17 -18.47 10.69
N PRO A 170 10.87 -18.63 10.34
CA PRO A 170 10.34 -18.17 9.05
C PRO A 170 10.52 -16.66 8.80
N MET A 171 10.35 -15.81 9.81
CA MET A 171 10.50 -14.37 9.65
C MET A 171 11.94 -14.03 9.27
N SER A 172 12.93 -14.59 9.97
CA SER A 172 14.35 -14.43 9.65
C SER A 172 14.69 -14.82 8.19
N ILE A 173 14.07 -15.87 7.66
CA ILE A 173 14.28 -16.32 6.28
C ILE A 173 13.71 -15.31 5.27
N LEU A 174 12.49 -14.83 5.51
CA LEU A 174 11.82 -13.85 4.63
C LEU A 174 12.56 -12.51 4.63
N SER A 175 12.93 -11.99 5.81
CA SER A 175 13.76 -10.78 5.91
C SER A 175 15.14 -10.99 5.27
N GLY A 176 15.75 -12.17 5.41
CA GLY A 176 17.00 -12.52 4.73
C GLY A 176 16.89 -12.44 3.20
N ALA A 177 15.78 -12.91 2.62
CA ALA A 177 15.52 -12.82 1.19
C ALA A 177 15.39 -11.37 0.72
N LEU A 178 14.70 -10.53 1.50
CA LEU A 178 14.59 -9.09 1.24
C LEU A 178 15.94 -8.38 1.31
N TYR A 179 16.77 -8.65 2.32
CA TYR A 179 18.11 -8.05 2.43
C TYR A 179 19.03 -8.47 1.29
N ILE A 180 18.99 -9.74 0.87
CA ILE A 180 19.76 -10.20 -0.28
C ILE A 180 19.31 -9.48 -1.55
N ALA A 181 17.99 -9.39 -1.80
CA ALA A 181 17.46 -8.65 -2.95
C ALA A 181 17.89 -7.17 -2.90
N ALA A 182 17.80 -6.51 -1.74
CA ALA A 182 18.23 -5.14 -1.55
C ALA A 182 19.71 -4.92 -1.87
N ILE A 183 20.60 -5.77 -1.36
CA ILE A 183 22.05 -5.69 -1.61
C ILE A 183 22.34 -5.91 -3.10
N VAL A 184 21.72 -6.92 -3.71
CA VAL A 184 21.92 -7.23 -5.13
C VAL A 184 21.40 -6.10 -6.02
N ALA A 185 20.23 -5.53 -5.71
CA ALA A 185 19.69 -4.38 -6.43
C ALA A 185 20.67 -3.20 -6.39
N VAL A 186 21.16 -2.83 -5.20
CA VAL A 186 22.14 -1.75 -5.04
C VAL A 186 23.41 -1.98 -5.85
N ILE A 187 23.98 -3.19 -5.80
CA ILE A 187 25.22 -3.51 -6.53
C ILE A 187 25.02 -3.40 -8.04
N LEU A 188 23.95 -4.02 -8.55
CA LEU A 188 23.67 -4.04 -9.99
C LEU A 188 23.28 -2.65 -10.51
N ASP A 189 22.43 -1.92 -9.79
CA ASP A 189 22.02 -0.57 -10.16
C ASP A 189 23.19 0.41 -10.07
N ALA A 190 24.04 0.33 -9.05
CA ALA A 190 25.23 1.17 -8.95
C ALA A 190 26.19 0.92 -10.12
N ALA A 191 26.47 -0.34 -10.44
CA ALA A 191 27.32 -0.70 -11.57
C ALA A 191 26.73 -0.19 -12.90
N PHE A 192 25.43 -0.39 -13.12
CA PHE A 192 24.73 0.08 -14.32
C PHE A 192 24.70 1.60 -14.43
N THR A 193 24.44 2.30 -13.33
CA THR A 193 24.36 3.76 -13.26
C THR A 193 25.71 4.40 -13.54
N LEU A 194 26.77 3.94 -12.87
CA LEU A 194 28.13 4.46 -13.08
C LEU A 194 28.61 4.20 -14.51
N TYR A 195 28.27 3.05 -15.09
CA TYR A 195 28.58 2.78 -16.50
C TYR A 195 27.80 3.69 -17.46
N THR A 196 26.50 3.83 -17.25
CA THR A 196 25.59 4.60 -18.12
C THR A 196 25.94 6.09 -18.15
N PHE A 197 26.32 6.65 -17.00
CA PHE A 197 26.65 8.06 -16.81
C PHE A 197 28.16 8.32 -16.66
N ARG A 198 29.03 7.41 -17.13
CA ARG A 198 30.50 7.54 -17.04
C ARG A 198 31.08 8.83 -17.62
N ALA A 199 30.39 9.43 -18.60
CA ALA A 199 30.78 10.71 -19.20
C ALA A 199 30.56 11.91 -18.25
N HIS A 200 29.70 11.75 -17.24
CA HIS A 200 29.38 12.75 -16.23
C HIS A 200 29.40 12.12 -14.82
N PRO A 201 30.60 11.87 -14.26
CA PRO A 201 30.75 11.11 -13.02
C PRO A 201 29.94 11.66 -11.85
N LEU A 202 29.86 12.99 -11.70
CA LEU A 202 29.07 13.62 -10.63
C LEU A 202 27.58 13.25 -10.70
N LEU A 203 26.99 13.24 -11.89
CA LEU A 203 25.60 12.81 -12.09
C LEU A 203 25.46 11.31 -11.75
N GLY A 204 26.41 10.48 -12.21
CA GLY A 204 26.44 9.06 -11.90
C GLY A 204 26.54 8.76 -10.40
N TYR A 205 27.31 9.55 -9.64
CA TYR A 205 27.40 9.43 -8.19
C TYR A 205 26.12 9.86 -7.49
N ALA A 206 25.49 10.97 -7.90
CA ALA A 206 24.23 11.42 -7.33
C ALA A 206 23.09 10.42 -7.56
N LEU A 207 22.97 9.88 -8.77
CA LEU A 207 21.96 8.87 -9.10
C LEU A 207 22.22 7.54 -8.37
N THR A 208 23.48 7.11 -8.26
CA THR A 208 23.84 5.94 -7.43
C THR A 208 23.49 6.17 -5.96
N GLY A 209 23.78 7.36 -5.43
CA GLY A 209 23.39 7.75 -4.07
C GLY A 209 21.88 7.75 -3.87
N ALA A 210 21.11 8.19 -4.86
CA ALA A 210 19.66 8.16 -4.87
C ALA A 210 19.09 6.74 -4.84
N VAL A 211 19.71 5.82 -5.60
CA VAL A 211 19.36 4.39 -5.58
C VAL A 211 19.60 3.79 -4.20
N ILE A 212 20.80 3.98 -3.64
CA ILE A 212 21.18 3.48 -2.31
C ILE A 212 20.21 4.01 -1.25
N LEU A 213 19.92 5.32 -1.30
CA LEU A 213 18.98 5.96 -0.39
C LEU A 213 17.58 5.37 -0.50
N GLY A 214 17.09 5.11 -1.72
CA GLY A 214 15.77 4.51 -1.94
C GLY A 214 15.67 3.12 -1.31
N VAL A 215 16.64 2.25 -1.57
CA VAL A 215 16.70 0.91 -0.96
C VAL A 215 16.81 0.99 0.57
N ALA A 216 17.63 1.91 1.09
CA ALA A 216 17.77 2.11 2.53
C ALA A 216 16.46 2.56 3.18
N VAL A 217 15.71 3.47 2.54
CA VAL A 217 14.40 3.94 3.04
C VAL A 217 13.43 2.76 3.20
N VAL A 218 13.36 1.83 2.24
CA VAL A 218 12.50 0.64 2.33
C VAL A 218 12.82 -0.17 3.59
N VAL A 219 14.09 -0.52 3.79
CA VAL A 219 14.54 -1.31 4.94
C VAL A 219 14.26 -0.60 6.28
N ILE A 220 14.40 0.72 6.31
CA ILE A 220 14.13 1.49 7.52
C ILE A 220 12.62 1.57 7.79
N ILE A 221 11.77 1.77 6.76
CA ILE A 221 10.31 1.76 6.91
C ILE A 221 9.82 0.41 7.44
N GLU A 222 10.35 -0.70 6.91
CA GLU A 222 10.03 -2.05 7.39
C GLU A 222 10.32 -2.16 8.89
N LYS A 223 11.52 -1.77 9.33
CA LYS A 223 11.92 -1.82 10.75
C LYS A 223 11.10 -0.90 11.65
N ILE A 224 10.77 0.31 11.17
CA ILE A 224 9.90 1.23 11.91
C ILE A 224 8.53 0.59 12.08
N THR A 225 7.95 0.05 11.01
CA THR A 225 6.63 -0.56 11.03
C THR A 225 6.61 -1.79 11.93
N ASP A 226 7.62 -2.66 11.83
CA ASP A 226 7.79 -3.84 12.69
C ASP A 226 7.86 -3.47 14.18
N TYR A 227 8.61 -2.41 14.54
CA TYR A 227 8.68 -1.94 15.93
C TYR A 227 7.32 -1.53 16.52
N PHE A 228 6.45 -0.91 15.71
CA PHE A 228 5.13 -0.47 16.16
C PHE A 228 4.04 -1.53 16.05
N THR A 229 4.25 -2.58 15.26
CA THR A 229 3.19 -3.55 14.94
C THR A 229 3.48 -4.94 15.45
N SER A 230 4.74 -5.35 15.67
CA SER A 230 5.05 -6.69 16.18
C SER A 230 4.85 -6.80 17.69
N TYR A 231 4.23 -7.90 18.11
CA TYR A 231 4.00 -8.26 19.52
C TYR A 231 5.29 -8.53 20.32
N THR A 232 6.44 -8.58 19.67
CA THR A 232 7.74 -8.74 20.34
C THR A 232 8.19 -7.46 21.04
N TYR A 233 7.78 -6.30 20.52
CA TYR A 233 8.21 -5.00 21.01
C TYR A 233 7.26 -4.40 22.05
N LYS A 234 7.79 -3.41 22.78
CA LYS A 234 7.08 -2.72 23.86
C LYS A 234 5.76 -2.06 23.42
N PRO A 235 5.66 -1.36 22.28
CA PRO A 235 4.43 -0.64 21.92
C PRO A 235 3.19 -1.54 21.84
N VAL A 236 3.29 -2.72 21.23
CA VAL A 236 2.16 -3.65 21.10
C VAL A 236 1.86 -4.34 22.43
N LYS A 237 2.89 -4.65 23.23
CA LYS A 237 2.70 -5.20 24.57
C LYS A 237 1.91 -4.25 25.48
N GLU A 238 2.12 -2.94 25.35
CA GLU A 238 1.32 -1.92 26.05
C GLU A 238 -0.15 -1.94 25.61
N VAL A 239 -0.44 -2.18 24.33
CA VAL A 239 -1.83 -2.35 23.83
C VAL A 239 -2.45 -3.64 24.36
N ALA A 240 -1.69 -4.73 24.40
CA ALA A 240 -2.14 -5.99 24.97
C ALA A 240 -2.43 -5.86 26.48
N GLU A 241 -1.53 -5.20 27.23
CA GLU A 241 -1.71 -4.91 28.67
C GLU A 241 -2.94 -4.02 28.91
N ALA A 242 -3.15 -2.98 28.09
CA ALA A 242 -4.33 -2.13 28.14
C ALA A 242 -5.66 -2.91 28.02
N SER A 243 -5.64 -4.07 27.35
CA SER A 243 -6.81 -4.95 27.19
C SER A 243 -7.30 -5.52 28.52
N GLN A 244 -6.45 -5.61 29.55
CA GLN A 244 -6.86 -6.06 30.89
C GLN A 244 -7.86 -5.11 31.55
N THR A 245 -7.83 -3.83 31.16
CA THR A 245 -8.77 -2.82 31.69
C THR A 245 -10.09 -2.81 30.93
N GLY A 246 -10.10 -3.33 29.70
CA GLY A 246 -11.28 -3.47 28.85
C GLY A 246 -11.18 -2.75 27.49
N PRO A 247 -12.24 -2.85 26.67
CA PRO A 247 -12.22 -2.44 25.26
C PRO A 247 -11.90 -0.95 25.04
N ALA A 248 -12.41 -0.07 25.90
CA ALA A 248 -12.22 1.37 25.75
C ALA A 248 -10.74 1.79 25.88
N ILE A 249 -10.03 1.21 26.84
CA ILE A 249 -8.61 1.51 27.08
C ILE A 249 -7.73 0.84 26.01
N ASN A 250 -8.08 -0.37 25.58
CA ASN A 250 -7.46 -1.01 24.42
C ASN A 250 -7.55 -0.12 23.15
N PHE A 251 -8.75 0.38 22.83
CA PHE A 251 -8.95 1.28 21.70
C PHE A 251 -8.11 2.56 21.84
N LEU A 252 -8.18 3.24 22.98
CA LEU A 252 -7.40 4.48 23.18
C LEU A 252 -5.88 4.23 23.06
N SER A 253 -5.39 3.10 23.59
CA SER A 253 -3.97 2.73 23.53
C SER A 253 -3.50 2.50 22.08
N GLY A 254 -4.23 1.69 21.30
CA GLY A 254 -3.88 1.41 19.91
C GLY A 254 -4.02 2.64 19.00
N PHE A 255 -5.04 3.46 19.20
CA PHE A 255 -5.21 4.71 18.44
C PHE A 255 -4.07 5.70 18.73
N ALA A 256 -3.69 5.85 20.01
CA ALA A 256 -2.55 6.68 20.41
C ALA A 256 -1.21 6.12 19.91
N LEU A 257 -1.05 4.80 19.81
CA LEU A 257 0.11 4.17 19.16
C LEU A 257 0.15 4.52 17.67
N GLY A 258 -0.98 4.40 16.96
CA GLY A 258 -1.10 4.77 15.55
C GLY A 258 -0.64 6.21 15.28
N LEU A 259 -1.13 7.18 16.07
CA LEU A 259 -0.71 8.58 15.99
C LEU A 259 0.81 8.75 16.15
N ARG A 260 1.41 8.09 17.15
CA ARG A 260 2.85 8.16 17.41
C ARG A 260 3.68 7.49 16.30
N SER A 261 3.17 6.40 15.74
CA SER A 261 3.88 5.59 14.73
C SER A 261 4.10 6.31 13.40
N ALA A 262 3.30 7.33 13.07
CA ALA A 262 3.43 8.06 11.82
C ALA A 262 4.66 8.98 11.78
N ALA A 263 5.13 9.46 12.94
CA ALA A 263 6.19 10.46 13.02
C ALA A 263 7.56 9.95 12.52
N PRO A 264 8.06 8.76 12.92
CA PRO A 264 9.37 8.28 12.44
C PRO A 264 9.39 8.05 10.93
N THR A 265 8.34 7.47 10.36
CA THR A 265 8.23 7.26 8.91
C THR A 265 8.21 8.59 8.17
N ALA A 266 7.43 9.58 8.64
CA ALA A 266 7.39 10.90 8.01
C ALA A 266 8.74 11.62 8.08
N LEU A 267 9.44 11.57 9.21
CA LEU A 267 10.77 12.16 9.34
C LEU A 267 11.77 11.52 8.38
N LEU A 268 11.72 10.19 8.23
CA LEU A 268 12.54 9.47 7.25
C LEU A 268 12.27 9.94 5.82
N LEU A 269 10.99 10.11 5.43
CA LEU A 269 10.63 10.62 4.11
C LEU A 269 11.17 12.04 3.88
N VAL A 270 11.09 12.92 4.90
CA VAL A 270 11.65 14.28 4.83
C VAL A 270 13.16 14.23 4.60
N VAL A 271 13.89 13.40 5.36
CA VAL A 271 15.33 13.22 5.18
C VAL A 271 15.66 12.69 3.78
N ALA A 272 14.88 11.72 3.29
CA ALA A 272 15.08 11.14 1.96
C ALA A 272 14.88 12.18 0.84
N ILE A 273 13.85 13.03 0.94
CA ILE A 273 13.60 14.12 -0.01
C ILE A 273 14.76 15.12 0.02
N ILE A 274 15.15 15.60 1.20
CA ILE A 274 16.24 16.58 1.35
C ILE A 274 17.55 16.03 0.78
N ALA A 275 17.93 14.82 1.18
CA ALA A 275 19.20 14.22 0.78
C ALA A 275 19.26 13.97 -0.74
N SER A 276 18.21 13.38 -1.33
CA SER A 276 18.14 13.12 -2.78
C SER A 276 18.11 14.42 -3.59
N PHE A 277 17.32 15.41 -3.16
CA PHE A 277 17.17 16.69 -3.86
C PHE A 277 18.49 17.49 -3.86
N ILE A 278 19.15 17.60 -2.70
CA ILE A 278 20.43 18.31 -2.58
C ILE A 278 21.52 17.61 -3.40
N ALA A 279 21.60 16.28 -3.32
CA ALA A 279 22.59 15.50 -4.07
C ALA A 279 22.45 15.73 -5.59
N GLY A 280 21.22 15.67 -6.11
CA GLY A 280 20.95 15.96 -7.52
C GLY A 280 21.25 17.41 -7.91
N THR A 281 20.76 18.37 -7.12
CA THR A 281 20.96 19.80 -7.39
C THR A 281 22.44 20.16 -7.43
N TYR A 282 23.23 19.65 -6.48
CA TYR A 282 24.68 19.86 -6.46
C TYR A 282 25.38 19.23 -7.67
N ALA A 283 25.07 17.97 -7.99
CA ALA A 283 25.70 17.25 -9.10
C ALA A 283 25.41 17.85 -10.48
N SER A 284 24.30 18.57 -10.62
CA SER A 284 23.90 19.25 -11.85
C SER A 284 24.32 20.72 -11.92
N GLY A 285 25.06 21.23 -10.94
CA GLY A 285 25.50 22.64 -10.90
C GLY A 285 24.39 23.62 -10.54
N GLY A 286 23.39 23.20 -9.77
CA GLY A 286 22.28 24.04 -9.27
C GLY A 286 20.94 23.84 -10.00
N ASN A 287 20.77 22.79 -10.81
CA ASN A 287 19.53 22.58 -11.55
C ASN A 287 18.43 21.98 -10.64
N TYR A 288 17.39 22.77 -10.40
CA TYR A 288 16.22 22.37 -9.60
C TYR A 288 15.54 21.10 -10.13
N TYR A 289 15.30 21.00 -11.45
CA TYR A 289 14.61 19.87 -12.07
C TYR A 289 15.41 18.57 -11.93
N PHE A 290 16.74 18.66 -11.98
CA PHE A 290 17.58 17.48 -11.75
C PHE A 290 17.56 17.05 -10.27
N GLY A 291 17.49 18.00 -9.33
CA GLY A 291 17.24 17.70 -7.92
C GLY A 291 15.94 16.92 -7.73
N VAL A 292 14.84 17.41 -8.30
CA VAL A 292 13.53 16.74 -8.26
C VAL A 292 13.59 15.35 -8.92
N TYR A 293 14.21 15.26 -10.09
CA TYR A 293 14.37 13.99 -10.80
C TYR A 293 15.15 12.98 -9.94
N THR A 294 16.18 13.41 -9.23
CA THR A 294 16.94 12.56 -8.31
C THR A 294 16.07 12.02 -7.17
N THR A 295 15.15 12.83 -6.62
CA THR A 295 14.13 12.36 -5.66
C THR A 295 13.15 11.36 -6.28
N ALA A 296 12.76 11.55 -7.54
CA ALA A 296 11.93 10.58 -8.25
C ALA A 296 12.68 9.25 -8.48
N ILE A 297 13.99 9.29 -8.74
CA ILE A 297 14.85 8.11 -8.81
C ILE A 297 14.98 7.40 -7.47
N THR A 298 15.11 8.13 -6.36
CA THR A 298 15.04 7.53 -5.01
C THR A 298 13.71 6.79 -4.80
N THR A 299 12.60 7.38 -5.25
CA THR A 299 11.27 6.75 -5.17
C THR A 299 11.17 5.50 -6.07
N MET A 300 11.67 5.57 -7.29
CA MET A 300 11.70 4.43 -8.21
C MET A 300 12.57 3.29 -7.65
N SER A 301 13.69 3.63 -7.02
CA SER A 301 14.56 2.66 -6.35
C SER A 301 13.86 1.97 -5.18
N MET A 302 13.03 2.66 -4.41
CA MET A 302 12.18 2.00 -3.40
C MET A 302 11.29 0.94 -4.03
N LEU A 303 10.63 1.28 -5.14
CA LEU A 303 9.76 0.35 -5.84
C LEU A 303 10.48 -0.74 -6.64
N SER A 304 11.80 -0.64 -6.86
CA SER A 304 12.55 -1.71 -7.53
C SER A 304 12.52 -3.02 -6.72
N LEU A 305 12.38 -2.93 -5.38
CA LEU A 305 12.23 -4.06 -4.46
C LEU A 305 10.81 -4.62 -4.38
N THR A 306 9.87 -4.08 -5.15
CA THR A 306 8.47 -4.53 -5.18
C THR A 306 8.35 -6.04 -5.36
N GLY A 307 9.21 -6.63 -6.20
CA GLY A 307 9.11 -8.06 -6.52
C GLY A 307 9.21 -8.95 -5.30
N ILE A 308 10.25 -8.74 -4.48
CA ILE A 308 10.44 -9.51 -3.25
C ILE A 308 9.46 -9.10 -2.14
N ILE A 309 9.13 -7.81 -2.02
CA ILE A 309 8.20 -7.31 -0.99
C ILE A 309 6.81 -7.89 -1.21
N LEU A 310 6.29 -7.86 -2.43
CA LEU A 310 4.97 -8.41 -2.75
C LEU A 310 4.97 -9.94 -2.69
N SER A 311 6.12 -10.60 -2.90
CA SER A 311 6.25 -12.05 -2.68
C SER A 311 6.08 -12.42 -1.21
N ILE A 312 6.63 -11.60 -0.32
CA ILE A 312 6.55 -11.75 1.15
C ILE A 312 5.16 -11.34 1.65
N ASP A 313 4.56 -10.31 1.08
CA ASP A 313 3.19 -9.88 1.39
C ASP A 313 2.16 -10.97 1.06
N ALA A 314 2.19 -11.48 -0.18
CA ALA A 314 1.27 -12.51 -0.66
C ALA A 314 1.48 -13.87 -0.01
N PHE A 315 2.62 -14.09 0.67
CA PHE A 315 2.79 -15.25 1.55
C PHE A 315 1.77 -15.24 2.69
N GLY A 316 1.41 -14.07 3.24
CA GLY A 316 0.45 -13.94 4.34
C GLY A 316 -0.93 -14.51 4.03
N PRO A 317 -1.67 -14.01 3.01
CA PRO A 317 -3.00 -14.53 2.66
C PRO A 317 -3.01 -16.02 2.31
N ILE A 318 -1.91 -16.54 1.76
CA ILE A 318 -1.78 -17.97 1.45
C ILE A 318 -1.69 -18.80 2.73
N THR A 319 -0.94 -18.33 3.72
CA THR A 319 -0.83 -19.02 5.02
C THR A 319 -2.08 -18.89 5.86
N ASP A 320 -2.79 -17.77 5.73
CA ASP A 320 -4.10 -17.48 6.32
C ASP A 320 -5.13 -18.52 5.85
N ASN A 321 -5.34 -18.62 4.54
CA ASN A 321 -6.22 -19.61 3.93
C ASN A 321 -5.80 -21.05 4.23
N ALA A 322 -4.49 -21.32 4.28
CA ALA A 322 -4.02 -22.65 4.66
C ALA A 322 -4.42 -22.99 6.10
N ASN A 323 -4.40 -22.02 7.02
CA ASN A 323 -4.84 -22.19 8.39
C ASN A 323 -6.35 -22.44 8.46
N GLY A 324 -7.15 -21.63 7.76
CA GLY A 324 -8.60 -21.80 7.71
C GLY A 324 -9.02 -23.16 7.13
N ILE A 325 -8.34 -23.63 6.06
CA ILE A 325 -8.58 -24.97 5.50
C ILE A 325 -8.22 -26.08 6.49
N VAL A 326 -7.13 -25.95 7.24
CA VAL A 326 -6.76 -26.95 8.27
C VAL A 326 -7.83 -27.02 9.34
N GLU A 327 -8.39 -25.89 9.77
CA GLU A 327 -9.46 -25.89 10.75
C GLU A 327 -10.75 -26.52 10.21
N MET A 328 -11.19 -26.10 9.02
CA MET A 328 -12.41 -26.61 8.41
C MET A 328 -12.36 -28.11 8.13
N THR A 329 -11.16 -28.67 7.96
CA THR A 329 -10.96 -30.11 7.69
C THR A 329 -10.68 -30.94 8.95
N GLY A 330 -10.39 -30.30 10.09
CA GLY A 330 -10.10 -30.98 11.37
C GLY A 330 -8.82 -31.82 11.35
N VAL A 331 -7.84 -31.46 10.52
CA VAL A 331 -6.59 -32.24 10.39
C VAL A 331 -5.67 -31.96 11.58
N GLU A 332 -5.46 -32.98 12.42
CA GLU A 332 -4.59 -32.89 13.59
C GLU A 332 -3.10 -32.80 13.23
N GLY A 333 -2.32 -32.14 14.09
CA GLY A 333 -0.85 -32.06 13.97
C GLY A 333 -0.31 -31.11 12.90
N VAL A 334 -1.18 -30.42 12.15
CA VAL A 334 -0.78 -29.43 11.12
C VAL A 334 -0.98 -27.99 11.62
N ARG A 335 -1.95 -27.75 12.51
CA ARG A 335 -2.35 -26.40 12.94
C ARG A 335 -1.23 -25.59 13.60
N GLU A 336 -0.40 -26.21 14.44
CA GLU A 336 0.77 -25.54 15.04
C GLU A 336 1.74 -24.96 13.98
N VAL A 337 1.84 -25.61 12.82
CA VAL A 337 2.70 -25.14 11.74
C VAL A 337 2.03 -23.99 10.98
N THR A 338 0.73 -24.07 10.70
CA THR A 338 0.00 -23.01 9.98
C THR A 338 -0.19 -21.76 10.83
N ASP A 339 -0.54 -21.89 12.11
CA ASP A 339 -0.64 -20.77 13.06
C ASP A 339 0.67 -19.98 13.14
N LYS A 340 1.80 -20.68 13.19
CA LYS A 340 3.12 -20.03 13.19
C LYS A 340 3.41 -19.29 11.89
N LEU A 341 3.02 -19.86 10.74
CA LEU A 341 3.23 -19.23 9.45
C LEU A 341 2.28 -18.04 9.24
N ASP A 342 1.04 -18.14 9.69
CA ASP A 342 0.06 -17.06 9.69
C ASP A 342 0.49 -15.87 10.56
N ALA A 343 1.00 -16.13 11.78
CA ALA A 343 1.54 -15.07 12.63
C ALA A 343 2.70 -14.29 11.97
N VAL A 344 3.58 -15.00 11.24
CA VAL A 344 4.62 -14.39 10.43
C VAL A 344 4.00 -13.63 9.25
N GLY A 345 3.00 -14.22 8.60
CA GLY A 345 2.18 -13.63 7.54
C GLY A 345 1.63 -12.26 7.92
N ASN A 346 0.95 -12.13 9.07
CA ASN A 346 0.39 -10.85 9.51
C ASN A 346 1.45 -9.79 9.81
N THR A 347 2.58 -10.19 10.40
CA THR A 347 3.72 -9.27 10.59
C THR A 347 4.23 -8.77 9.24
N THR A 348 4.39 -9.67 8.27
CA THR A 348 4.83 -9.29 6.92
C THR A 348 3.81 -8.43 6.17
N LYS A 349 2.50 -8.74 6.25
CA LYS A 349 1.40 -7.92 5.71
C LYS A 349 1.44 -6.50 6.29
N ALA A 350 1.80 -6.35 7.57
CA ALA A 350 1.90 -5.04 8.19
C ALA A 350 3.10 -4.23 7.66
N THR A 351 4.29 -4.83 7.59
CA THR A 351 5.50 -4.13 7.13
C THR A 351 5.43 -3.75 5.66
N THR A 352 4.81 -4.58 4.81
CA THR A 352 4.59 -4.32 3.38
C THR A 352 3.57 -3.18 3.15
N LYS A 353 2.53 -3.06 3.99
CA LYS A 353 1.63 -1.89 3.98
C LYS A 353 2.36 -0.60 4.32
N GLY A 354 3.25 -0.63 5.32
CA GLY A 354 4.12 0.50 5.65
C GLY A 354 4.96 0.96 4.45
N PHE A 355 5.55 0.00 3.72
CA PHE A 355 6.25 0.25 2.46
C PHE A 355 5.34 0.87 1.37
N ALA A 356 4.14 0.32 1.16
CA ALA A 356 3.20 0.81 0.17
C ALA A 356 2.78 2.27 0.47
N ILE A 357 2.50 2.60 1.73
CA ILE A 357 2.16 3.96 2.14
C ILE A 357 3.34 4.91 1.96
N GLY A 358 4.54 4.53 2.42
CA GLY A 358 5.73 5.38 2.31
C GLY A 358 6.17 5.62 0.86
N SER A 359 6.09 4.60 0.00
CA SER A 359 6.37 4.75 -1.43
C SER A 359 5.30 5.58 -2.14
N ALA A 360 4.01 5.38 -1.83
CA ALA A 360 2.92 6.18 -2.39
C ALA A 360 3.07 7.67 -2.04
N ALA A 361 3.54 8.01 -0.83
CA ALA A 361 3.80 9.39 -0.42
C ALA A 361 4.81 10.10 -1.36
N LEU A 362 5.96 9.47 -1.60
CA LEU A 362 7.01 10.02 -2.46
C LEU A 362 6.63 9.96 -3.95
N ALA A 363 5.89 8.94 -4.36
CA ALA A 363 5.34 8.84 -5.71
C ALA A 363 4.36 9.99 -5.98
N ALA A 364 3.46 10.26 -5.03
CA ALA A 364 2.50 11.35 -5.14
C ALA A 364 3.19 12.73 -5.19
N PHE A 365 4.27 12.92 -4.43
CA PHE A 365 5.10 14.13 -4.55
C PHE A 365 5.71 14.26 -5.95
N SER A 366 6.26 13.17 -6.50
CA SER A 366 6.81 13.15 -7.86
C SER A 366 5.74 13.42 -8.93
N LEU A 367 4.55 12.83 -8.77
CA LEU A 367 3.40 13.06 -9.64
C LEU A 367 2.89 14.50 -9.57
N PHE A 368 2.86 15.12 -8.39
CA PHE A 368 2.51 16.53 -8.25
C PHE A 368 3.48 17.43 -9.02
N ILE A 369 4.79 17.16 -8.95
CA ILE A 369 5.75 17.95 -9.72
C ILE A 369 5.63 17.66 -11.22
N ALA A 370 5.30 16.42 -11.59
CA ALA A 370 4.98 16.08 -12.97
C ALA A 370 3.74 16.85 -13.47
N PHE A 371 2.69 16.95 -12.67
CA PHE A 371 1.50 17.77 -12.94
C PHE A 371 1.87 19.25 -13.11
N HIS A 372 2.65 19.81 -12.20
CA HIS A 372 3.11 21.20 -12.28
C HIS A 372 3.88 21.45 -13.58
N GLY A 373 4.82 20.57 -13.95
CA GLY A 373 5.57 20.70 -15.20
C GLY A 373 4.69 20.58 -16.45
N GLU A 374 3.68 19.70 -16.43
CA GLU A 374 2.69 19.64 -17.51
C GLU A 374 1.87 20.93 -17.62
N VAL A 375 1.39 21.49 -16.50
CA VAL A 375 0.71 22.79 -16.50
C VAL A 375 1.60 23.86 -17.14
N GLN A 376 2.87 23.96 -16.74
CA GLN A 376 3.81 24.92 -17.34
C GLN A 376 3.95 24.70 -18.85
N ARG A 377 4.12 23.45 -19.28
CA ARG A 377 4.25 23.08 -20.71
C ARG A 377 3.05 23.54 -21.54
N TYR A 378 1.82 23.33 -21.06
CA TYR A 378 0.61 23.75 -21.77
C TYR A 378 0.40 25.27 -21.79
N TYR A 379 0.77 25.99 -20.71
CA TYR A 379 0.74 27.46 -20.73
C TYR A 379 1.74 28.03 -21.74
N LEU A 380 2.97 27.52 -21.75
CA LEU A 380 4.00 27.94 -22.72
C LEU A 380 3.59 27.63 -24.16
N ALA A 381 3.00 26.45 -24.42
CA ALA A 381 2.50 26.08 -25.74
C ALA A 381 1.41 27.04 -26.27
N LYS A 382 0.68 27.72 -25.38
CA LYS A 382 -0.28 28.77 -25.71
C LYS A 382 0.33 30.17 -25.82
N GLY A 383 1.62 30.33 -25.55
CA GLY A 383 2.25 31.65 -25.43
C GLY A 383 1.81 32.43 -24.19
N LEU A 384 1.30 31.75 -23.16
CA LEU A 384 0.93 32.34 -21.88
C LEU A 384 2.07 32.21 -20.87
N ASN A 385 2.12 33.14 -19.91
CA ASN A 385 3.03 33.03 -18.78
C ASN A 385 2.59 31.89 -17.85
N PRO A 386 3.49 30.95 -17.50
CA PRO A 386 3.14 29.87 -16.58
C PRO A 386 2.73 30.40 -15.21
N PRO A 387 1.68 29.83 -14.59
CA PRO A 387 1.27 30.22 -13.25
C PRO A 387 2.30 29.78 -12.22
N VAL A 388 2.47 30.59 -11.17
CA VAL A 388 3.32 30.26 -10.02
C VAL A 388 2.47 29.66 -8.91
N PHE A 389 2.88 28.49 -8.42
CA PHE A 389 2.20 27.79 -7.33
C PHE A 389 2.75 28.33 -6.00
N ASN A 390 2.16 29.43 -5.52
CA ASN A 390 2.56 30.09 -4.28
C ASN A 390 1.52 29.87 -3.17
N LEU A 391 1.97 29.51 -1.96
CA LEU A 391 1.12 29.37 -0.76
C LEU A 391 0.43 30.66 -0.35
N THR A 392 0.86 31.82 -0.85
CA THR A 392 0.14 33.09 -0.67
C THR A 392 -1.08 33.24 -1.58
N SER A 393 -1.25 32.38 -2.60
CA SER A 393 -2.41 32.40 -3.50
C SER A 393 -3.64 31.83 -2.80
N PRO A 394 -4.78 32.57 -2.75
CA PRO A 394 -6.03 32.06 -2.21
C PRO A 394 -6.51 30.79 -2.90
N TYR A 395 -6.31 30.67 -4.23
CA TYR A 395 -6.67 29.47 -4.98
C TYR A 395 -5.92 28.23 -4.47
N LEU A 396 -4.62 28.37 -4.20
CA LEU A 396 -3.81 27.25 -3.70
C LEU A 396 -4.24 26.88 -2.27
N LEU A 397 -4.52 27.86 -1.41
CA LEU A 397 -5.01 27.62 -0.04
C LEU A 397 -6.37 26.93 -0.01
N ILE A 398 -7.32 27.37 -0.85
CA ILE A 398 -8.63 26.72 -1.02
C ILE A 398 -8.42 25.26 -1.45
N GLY A 399 -7.56 25.04 -2.44
CA GLY A 399 -7.17 23.72 -2.89
C GLY A 399 -6.63 22.85 -1.76
N LEU A 400 -5.70 23.37 -0.95
CA LEU A 400 -5.11 22.65 0.18
C LEU A 400 -6.14 22.21 1.21
N LEU A 401 -7.12 23.08 1.54
CA LEU A 401 -8.19 22.74 2.48
C LEU A 401 -9.13 21.67 1.91
N ILE A 402 -9.50 21.77 0.63
CA ILE A 402 -10.30 20.75 -0.05
C ILE A 402 -9.53 19.42 -0.07
N GLY A 403 -8.28 19.43 -0.53
CA GLY A 403 -7.42 18.25 -0.58
C GLY A 403 -7.20 17.62 0.79
N GLY A 404 -7.00 18.44 1.82
CA GLY A 404 -6.83 18.01 3.21
C GLY A 404 -8.06 17.30 3.78
N LEU A 405 -9.25 17.67 3.33
CA LEU A 405 -10.51 17.06 3.75
C LEU A 405 -10.77 15.70 3.09
N LEU A 406 -10.27 15.49 1.86
CA LEU A 406 -10.61 14.31 1.05
C LEU A 406 -10.27 12.98 1.74
N PRO A 407 -9.06 12.76 2.31
CA PRO A 407 -8.74 11.49 2.95
C PRO A 407 -9.68 11.17 4.13
N PHE A 408 -10.09 12.17 4.91
CA PHE A 408 -11.02 11.96 6.03
C PHE A 408 -12.41 11.54 5.55
N TYR A 409 -12.94 12.25 4.54
CA TYR A 409 -14.27 11.95 4.01
C TYR A 409 -14.30 10.62 3.27
N TYR A 410 -13.23 10.33 2.52
CA TYR A 410 -13.03 9.07 1.84
C TYR A 410 -12.95 7.89 2.82
N SER A 411 -12.13 8.00 3.88
CA SER A 411 -12.05 6.97 4.92
C SER A 411 -13.37 6.78 5.66
N SER A 412 -14.13 7.85 5.91
CA SER A 412 -15.46 7.76 6.53
C SER A 412 -16.42 6.91 5.69
N PHE A 413 -16.43 7.07 4.36
CA PHE A 413 -17.24 6.22 3.48
C PHE A 413 -16.83 4.75 3.53
N LEU A 414 -15.53 4.48 3.53
CA LEU A 414 -15.03 3.10 3.54
C LEU A 414 -15.32 2.39 4.87
N ILE A 415 -15.05 3.04 6.00
CA ILE A 415 -15.34 2.49 7.33
C ILE A 415 -16.86 2.29 7.49
N GLY A 416 -17.66 3.27 7.04
CA GLY A 416 -19.13 3.15 7.07
C GLY A 416 -19.66 2.02 6.20
N ALA A 417 -19.05 1.78 5.03
CA ALA A 417 -19.40 0.68 4.14
C ALA A 417 -19.13 -0.69 4.78
N VAL A 418 -17.94 -0.88 5.35
CA VAL A 418 -17.57 -2.11 6.06
C VAL A 418 -18.47 -2.33 7.26
N SER A 419 -18.72 -1.30 8.07
CA SER A 419 -19.59 -1.39 9.25
C SER A 419 -21.01 -1.83 8.89
N LYS A 420 -21.60 -1.24 7.84
CA LYS A 420 -22.94 -1.59 7.37
C LYS A 420 -23.01 -3.02 6.82
N ALA A 421 -22.01 -3.43 6.05
CA ALA A 421 -21.94 -4.76 5.47
C ALA A 421 -21.69 -5.83 6.55
N GLY A 422 -20.77 -5.57 7.48
CA GLY A 422 -20.48 -6.42 8.62
C GLY A 422 -21.71 -6.57 9.54
N TYR A 423 -22.49 -5.53 9.76
CA TYR A 423 -23.76 -5.64 10.51
C TYR A 423 -24.76 -6.59 9.82
N GLN A 424 -24.84 -6.56 8.48
CA GLN A 424 -25.67 -7.51 7.74
C GLN A 424 -25.13 -8.94 7.87
N MET A 425 -23.81 -9.11 7.83
CA MET A 425 -23.13 -10.39 8.02
C MET A 425 -23.41 -10.97 9.41
N VAL A 426 -23.20 -10.19 10.47
CA VAL A 426 -23.48 -10.57 11.87
C VAL A 426 -24.92 -11.06 12.02
N ASN A 427 -25.89 -10.30 11.51
CA ASN A 427 -27.30 -10.68 11.64
C ASN A 427 -27.65 -11.94 10.86
N GLU A 428 -27.02 -12.17 9.70
CA GLU A 428 -27.21 -13.39 8.92
C GLU A 428 -26.61 -14.60 9.63
N ILE A 429 -25.40 -14.48 10.19
CA ILE A 429 -24.75 -15.56 10.94
C ILE A 429 -25.59 -15.92 12.18
N ARG A 430 -26.03 -14.91 12.96
CA ARG A 430 -26.94 -15.11 14.10
C ARG A 430 -28.25 -15.76 13.69
N ARG A 431 -28.83 -15.36 12.56
CA ARG A 431 -30.06 -15.94 12.00
C ARG A 431 -29.85 -17.43 11.74
N GLN A 432 -28.75 -17.81 11.08
CA GLN A 432 -28.46 -19.20 10.77
C GLN A 432 -28.23 -20.04 12.03
N PHE A 433 -27.47 -19.56 13.01
CA PHE A 433 -27.28 -20.28 14.28
C PHE A 433 -28.59 -20.49 15.04
N ARG A 434 -29.51 -19.53 14.99
CA ARG A 434 -30.82 -19.64 15.64
C ARG A 434 -31.81 -20.53 14.88
N GLU A 435 -31.83 -20.44 13.55
CA GLU A 435 -32.89 -21.01 12.71
C GLU A 435 -32.55 -22.36 12.09
N ILE A 436 -31.27 -22.72 11.94
CA ILE A 436 -30.84 -24.00 11.38
C ILE A 436 -30.59 -25.00 12.52
N PRO A 437 -31.49 -25.99 12.73
CA PRO A 437 -31.34 -26.94 13.82
C PRO A 437 -30.12 -27.83 13.63
N GLY A 438 -29.31 -28.01 14.68
CA GLY A 438 -28.11 -28.84 14.61
C GLY A 438 -26.86 -28.12 14.11
N LEU A 439 -26.93 -26.83 13.75
CA LEU A 439 -25.79 -26.11 13.17
C LEU A 439 -24.65 -25.93 14.18
N ILE A 440 -24.96 -25.43 15.37
CA ILE A 440 -23.95 -25.17 16.40
C ILE A 440 -23.38 -26.47 16.98
N GLU A 441 -24.16 -27.55 16.95
CA GLU A 441 -23.73 -28.90 17.31
C GLU A 441 -22.92 -29.59 16.20
N GLY A 442 -22.72 -28.95 15.04
CA GLY A 442 -21.96 -29.51 13.92
C GLY A 442 -22.67 -30.64 13.16
N LYS A 443 -24.00 -30.74 13.30
CA LYS A 443 -24.84 -31.76 12.67
C LYS A 443 -25.55 -31.27 11.40
N ALA A 444 -25.58 -29.97 11.17
CA ALA A 444 -26.12 -29.35 9.97
C ALA A 444 -25.05 -28.54 9.24
N LYS A 445 -25.21 -28.41 7.91
CA LYS A 445 -24.30 -27.61 7.08
C LYS A 445 -24.79 -26.15 7.02
N PRO A 446 -23.93 -25.15 7.27
CA PRO A 446 -24.28 -23.74 7.11
C PRO A 446 -24.56 -23.36 5.65
N ASP A 447 -25.34 -22.30 5.45
CA ASP A 447 -25.51 -21.65 4.14
C ASP A 447 -24.43 -20.57 3.95
N TYR A 448 -23.27 -21.01 3.46
CA TYR A 448 -22.14 -20.13 3.14
C TYR A 448 -22.44 -19.17 1.97
N TYR A 449 -23.30 -19.58 1.03
CA TYR A 449 -23.59 -18.78 -0.17
C TYR A 449 -24.22 -17.45 0.20
N ARG A 450 -25.06 -17.44 1.25
CA ARG A 450 -25.73 -16.23 1.69
C ARG A 450 -24.74 -15.19 2.22
N CYS A 451 -23.75 -15.61 3.00
CA CYS A 451 -22.67 -14.73 3.49
C CYS A 451 -21.84 -14.17 2.33
N VAL A 452 -21.46 -15.00 1.35
CA VAL A 452 -20.75 -14.56 0.13
C VAL A 452 -21.57 -13.53 -0.66
N ASP A 453 -22.88 -13.75 -0.85
CA ASP A 453 -23.77 -12.82 -1.57
C ASP A 453 -23.89 -11.46 -0.86
N ILE A 454 -23.95 -11.45 0.49
CA ILE A 454 -24.00 -10.22 1.28
C ILE A 454 -22.74 -9.38 1.05
N SER A 455 -21.55 -9.95 1.26
CA SER A 455 -20.28 -9.24 1.05
C SER A 455 -20.11 -8.78 -0.40
N THR A 456 -20.49 -9.62 -1.37
CA THR A 456 -20.41 -9.29 -2.80
C THR A 456 -21.27 -8.07 -3.15
N ARG A 457 -22.56 -8.10 -2.79
CA ARG A 457 -23.49 -7.01 -3.11
C ARG A 457 -23.11 -5.71 -2.39
N ALA A 458 -22.65 -5.81 -1.15
CA ALA A 458 -22.22 -4.66 -0.38
C ALA A 458 -20.99 -4.01 -1.02
N ALA A 459 -19.95 -4.78 -1.34
CA ALA A 459 -18.76 -4.29 -2.02
C ALA A 459 -19.10 -3.56 -3.32
N LEU A 460 -19.91 -4.19 -4.19
CA LEU A 460 -20.31 -3.62 -5.49
C LEU A 460 -21.12 -2.32 -5.36
N ARG A 461 -21.96 -2.20 -4.33
CA ARG A 461 -22.80 -1.02 -4.13
C ARG A 461 -22.04 0.13 -3.48
N GLU A 462 -21.26 -0.17 -2.46
CA GLU A 462 -20.64 0.85 -1.62
C GLU A 462 -19.35 1.42 -2.26
N LEU A 463 -18.74 0.75 -3.25
CA LEU A 463 -17.59 1.28 -4.01
C LEU A 463 -17.92 2.55 -4.83
N VAL A 464 -19.18 2.77 -5.16
CA VAL A 464 -19.59 3.84 -6.10
C VAL A 464 -19.25 5.23 -5.55
N LYS A 465 -19.58 5.49 -4.26
CA LYS A 465 -19.35 6.79 -3.62
C LYS A 465 -17.86 7.17 -3.54
N PRO A 466 -16.95 6.34 -2.98
CA PRO A 466 -15.54 6.67 -2.93
C PRO A 466 -14.95 6.82 -4.34
N ALA A 467 -15.36 5.99 -5.31
CA ALA A 467 -14.89 6.12 -6.69
C ALA A 467 -15.30 7.45 -7.34
N LEU A 468 -16.57 7.83 -7.22
CA LEU A 468 -17.06 9.11 -7.74
C LEU A 468 -16.36 10.29 -7.06
N LEU A 469 -16.11 10.22 -5.75
CA LEU A 469 -15.38 11.26 -5.03
C LEU A 469 -13.97 11.43 -5.61
N SER A 470 -13.21 10.34 -5.78
CA SER A 470 -11.85 10.38 -6.32
C SER A 470 -11.78 10.87 -7.77
N ILE A 471 -12.77 10.52 -8.60
CA ILE A 471 -12.77 10.83 -10.03
C ILE A 471 -13.29 12.25 -10.29
N LEU A 472 -14.40 12.63 -9.67
CA LEU A 472 -15.07 13.90 -9.96
C LEU A 472 -14.38 15.09 -9.32
N THR A 473 -13.73 14.92 -8.16
CA THR A 473 -13.05 16.02 -7.46
C THR A 473 -12.00 16.73 -8.31
N PRO A 474 -10.99 16.05 -8.89
CA PRO A 474 -9.95 16.73 -9.68
C PRO A 474 -10.52 17.38 -10.94
N ILE A 475 -11.55 16.77 -11.56
CA ILE A 475 -12.23 17.33 -12.73
C ILE A 475 -13.00 18.61 -12.34
N ALA A 476 -13.82 18.54 -11.28
CA ALA A 476 -14.63 19.67 -10.82
C ALA A 476 -13.74 20.84 -10.38
N VAL A 477 -12.73 20.58 -9.54
CA VAL A 477 -11.81 21.63 -9.08
C VAL A 477 -10.98 22.19 -10.24
N GLY A 478 -10.46 21.34 -11.12
CA GLY A 478 -9.67 21.76 -12.27
C GLY A 478 -10.44 22.65 -13.26
N VAL A 479 -11.73 22.37 -13.48
CA VAL A 479 -12.60 23.17 -14.35
C VAL A 479 -13.13 24.43 -13.67
N ILE A 480 -13.52 24.36 -12.40
CA ILE A 480 -14.19 25.48 -11.71
C ILE A 480 -13.18 26.47 -11.10
N LEU A 481 -12.08 25.97 -10.53
CA LEU A 481 -11.11 26.78 -9.77
C LEU A 481 -9.72 26.83 -10.43
N GLY A 482 -9.54 26.08 -11.52
CA GLY A 482 -8.32 26.07 -12.32
C GLY A 482 -7.18 25.20 -11.77
N PRO A 483 -6.06 25.13 -12.51
CA PRO A 483 -4.95 24.23 -12.22
C PRO A 483 -4.18 24.57 -10.94
N ILE A 484 -4.22 25.84 -10.49
CA ILE A 484 -3.55 26.26 -9.25
C ILE A 484 -4.28 25.67 -8.03
N ALA A 485 -5.61 25.81 -7.98
CA ALA A 485 -6.41 25.23 -6.92
C ALA A 485 -6.33 23.69 -6.92
N LEU A 486 -6.34 23.09 -8.12
CA LEU A 486 -6.13 21.65 -8.25
C LEU A 486 -4.77 21.21 -7.69
N GLY A 487 -3.70 21.97 -7.95
CA GLY A 487 -2.40 21.74 -7.33
C GLY A 487 -2.44 21.72 -5.80
N GLY A 488 -3.23 22.61 -5.21
CA GLY A 488 -3.48 22.63 -3.77
C GLY A 488 -4.21 21.37 -3.30
N VAL A 489 -5.21 20.88 -4.05
CA VAL A 489 -5.91 19.62 -3.74
C VAL A 489 -4.95 18.44 -3.71
N LEU A 490 -4.07 18.35 -4.71
CA LEU A 490 -3.07 17.28 -4.79
C LEU A 490 -2.15 17.28 -3.57
N ILE A 491 -1.52 18.40 -3.25
CA ILE A 491 -0.63 18.48 -2.07
C ILE A 491 -1.39 18.27 -0.76
N GLY A 492 -2.57 18.88 -0.61
CA GLY A 492 -3.38 18.76 0.60
C GLY A 492 -3.79 17.32 0.89
N SER A 493 -4.15 16.57 -0.16
CA SER A 493 -4.50 15.15 -0.06
C SER A 493 -3.30 14.28 0.32
N VAL A 494 -2.10 14.61 -0.16
CA VAL A 494 -0.86 13.91 0.22
C VAL A 494 -0.53 14.17 1.68
N VAL A 495 -0.47 15.44 2.09
CA VAL A 495 -0.05 15.82 3.44
C VAL A 495 -0.99 15.22 4.48
N SER A 496 -2.30 15.36 4.32
CA SER A 496 -3.25 14.77 5.27
C SER A 496 -3.32 13.24 5.16
N GLY A 497 -3.32 12.71 3.94
CA GLY A 497 -3.58 11.30 3.68
C GLY A 497 -2.45 10.39 4.11
N VAL A 498 -1.17 10.79 3.95
CA VAL A 498 -0.03 9.96 4.36
C VAL A 498 -0.03 9.70 5.87
N PHE A 499 -0.27 10.73 6.69
CA PHE A 499 -0.35 10.55 8.15
C PHE A 499 -1.56 9.71 8.55
N LEU A 500 -2.72 9.94 7.90
CA LEU A 500 -3.94 9.19 8.19
C LEU A 500 -3.80 7.71 7.81
N ALA A 501 -3.17 7.41 6.67
CA ALA A 501 -2.90 6.06 6.20
C ALA A 501 -1.95 5.32 7.15
N LEU A 502 -0.83 5.94 7.54
CA LEU A 502 0.12 5.36 8.51
C LEU A 502 -0.55 5.09 9.86
N LEU A 503 -1.35 6.03 10.36
CA LEU A 503 -2.12 5.85 11.59
C LEU A 503 -3.05 4.64 11.49
N MET A 504 -3.86 4.56 10.43
CA MET A 504 -4.86 3.50 10.30
C MET A 504 -4.21 2.12 10.13
N ALA A 505 -3.18 2.03 9.28
CA ALA A 505 -2.45 0.78 9.05
C ALA A 505 -1.77 0.26 10.32
N ASN A 506 -1.03 1.12 11.03
CA ASN A 506 -0.25 0.70 12.18
C ASN A 506 -1.12 0.48 13.42
N ALA A 507 -2.15 1.29 13.65
CA ALA A 507 -3.08 1.07 14.75
C ALA A 507 -3.82 -0.26 14.59
N GLY A 508 -4.37 -0.52 13.39
CA GLY A 508 -5.03 -1.77 13.06
C GLY A 508 -4.13 -2.99 13.26
N ALA A 509 -2.91 -2.95 12.73
CA ALA A 509 -1.95 -4.04 12.91
C ALA A 509 -1.51 -4.22 14.38
N ALA A 510 -1.42 -3.14 15.16
CA ALA A 510 -1.09 -3.23 16.58
C ALA A 510 -2.22 -3.86 17.41
N TRP A 511 -3.49 -3.58 17.08
CA TRP A 511 -4.62 -4.24 17.74
C TRP A 511 -4.67 -5.74 17.43
N ASP A 512 -4.48 -6.12 16.16
CA ASP A 512 -4.41 -7.53 15.75
C ASP A 512 -3.29 -8.28 16.47
N ASN A 513 -2.08 -7.73 16.46
CA ASN A 513 -0.94 -8.37 17.09
C ASN A 513 -1.02 -8.35 18.63
N ALA A 514 -1.72 -7.39 19.22
CA ALA A 514 -2.06 -7.43 20.64
C ALA A 514 -3.03 -8.57 20.97
N LYS A 515 -4.04 -8.82 20.13
CA LYS A 515 -4.93 -9.99 20.20
C LYS A 515 -4.11 -11.27 20.12
N LYS A 516 -3.28 -11.44 19.08
CA LYS A 516 -2.42 -12.63 18.91
C LYS A 516 -1.47 -12.87 20.08
N TYR A 517 -0.92 -11.80 20.67
CA TYR A 517 -0.09 -11.89 21.87
C TYR A 517 -0.82 -12.54 23.05
N ILE A 518 -2.08 -12.16 23.27
CA ILE A 518 -2.93 -12.73 24.33
C ILE A 518 -3.28 -14.18 23.98
N GLU A 519 -3.62 -14.45 22.72
CA GLU A 519 -3.96 -15.81 22.25
C GLU A 519 -2.81 -16.81 22.41
N ALA A 520 -1.56 -16.35 22.35
CA ALA A 520 -0.37 -17.16 22.66
C ALA A 520 -0.22 -17.53 24.16
N GLY A 521 -1.20 -17.20 25.00
CA GLY A 521 -1.26 -17.56 26.41
C GLY A 521 -0.85 -16.44 27.38
N ASN A 522 -0.47 -15.27 26.87
CA ASN A 522 -0.18 -14.12 27.73
C ASN A 522 -1.48 -13.53 28.30
N PHE A 523 -1.44 -13.03 29.53
CA PHE A 523 -2.58 -12.38 30.18
C PHE A 523 -3.86 -13.24 30.27
N GLY A 524 -3.71 -14.57 30.30
CA GLY A 524 -4.79 -15.53 30.53
C GLY A 524 -5.26 -16.30 29.30
N GLY A 525 -4.88 -15.89 28.09
CA GLY A 525 -5.22 -16.66 26.88
C GLY A 525 -6.63 -16.44 26.33
N LYS A 526 -6.99 -17.29 25.36
CA LYS A 526 -8.29 -17.28 24.65
C LYS A 526 -9.47 -17.42 25.60
N GLY A 527 -10.58 -16.75 25.29
CA GLY A 527 -11.84 -16.83 26.05
C GLY A 527 -11.88 -16.04 27.36
N THR A 528 -10.82 -15.30 27.69
CA THR A 528 -10.79 -14.41 28.85
C THR A 528 -11.43 -13.04 28.55
N PRO A 529 -11.84 -12.26 29.56
CA PRO A 529 -12.29 -10.88 29.36
C PRO A 529 -11.23 -10.00 28.67
N THR A 530 -9.94 -10.24 28.95
CA THR A 530 -8.80 -9.59 28.30
C THR A 530 -8.77 -9.91 26.80
N HIS A 531 -8.97 -11.17 26.43
CA HIS A 531 -9.03 -11.60 25.03
C HIS A 531 -10.23 -10.98 24.31
N ALA A 532 -11.42 -10.98 24.92
CA ALA A 532 -12.61 -10.33 24.35
C ALA A 532 -12.39 -8.83 24.10
N ALA A 533 -11.70 -8.13 25.01
CA ALA A 533 -11.34 -6.73 24.83
C ALA A 533 -10.35 -6.52 23.67
N ALA A 534 -9.39 -7.42 23.47
CA ALA A 534 -8.44 -7.35 22.37
C ALA A 534 -9.10 -7.66 21.00
N VAL A 535 -10.01 -8.64 20.95
CA VAL A 535 -10.83 -8.93 19.77
C VAL A 535 -11.70 -7.72 19.40
N SER A 536 -12.25 -7.01 20.39
CA SER A 536 -12.98 -5.76 20.16
C SER A 536 -12.09 -4.66 19.56
N GLY A 537 -10.80 -4.61 19.93
CA GLY A 537 -9.83 -3.70 19.33
C GLY A 537 -9.50 -4.06 17.87
N ASP A 538 -9.28 -5.34 17.61
CA ASP A 538 -8.94 -5.84 16.27
C ASP A 538 -10.09 -5.63 15.27
N THR A 539 -11.33 -5.96 15.67
CA THR A 539 -12.53 -5.72 14.85
C THR A 539 -12.74 -4.23 14.51
N VAL A 540 -12.26 -3.30 15.35
CA VAL A 540 -12.21 -1.86 15.00
C VAL A 540 -11.03 -1.56 14.07
N GLY A 541 -9.91 -2.25 14.25
CA GLY A 541 -8.69 -2.17 13.45
C GLY A 541 -8.82 -2.72 12.03
N ASP A 542 -9.69 -3.68 11.77
CA ASP A 542 -9.85 -4.34 10.46
C ASP A 542 -10.26 -3.37 9.34
N PRO A 543 -11.33 -2.55 9.49
CA PRO A 543 -11.62 -1.51 8.52
C PRO A 543 -10.48 -0.49 8.37
N PHE A 544 -9.67 -0.28 9.42
CA PHE A 544 -8.55 0.67 9.38
C PHE A 544 -7.38 0.13 8.56
N LYS A 545 -6.88 -1.06 8.88
CA LYS A 545 -5.65 -1.63 8.28
C LYS A 545 -5.84 -2.26 6.90
N ASP A 546 -7.05 -2.70 6.57
CA ASP A 546 -7.28 -3.48 5.34
C ASP A 546 -8.13 -2.74 4.30
N THR A 547 -9.02 -1.85 4.74
CA THR A 547 -9.88 -1.08 3.84
C THR A 547 -9.45 0.38 3.72
N ALA A 548 -9.64 1.18 4.77
CA ALA A 548 -9.49 2.64 4.70
C ALA A 548 -8.04 3.09 4.54
N GLY A 549 -7.14 2.66 5.44
CA GLY A 549 -5.75 3.08 5.46
C GLY A 549 -5.04 2.89 4.13
N PRO A 550 -4.97 1.65 3.59
CA PRO A 550 -4.35 1.39 2.30
C PRO A 550 -5.05 2.09 1.12
N SER A 551 -6.39 2.21 1.13
CA SER A 551 -7.13 2.83 0.02
C SER A 551 -6.91 4.35 -0.10
N ILE A 552 -6.42 5.02 0.95
CA ILE A 552 -6.00 6.42 0.87
C ILE A 552 -4.87 6.58 -0.16
N ASN A 553 -3.97 5.60 -0.28
CA ASN A 553 -2.91 5.64 -1.29
C ASN A 553 -3.50 5.68 -2.69
N SER A 554 -4.47 4.80 -2.97
CA SER A 554 -5.17 4.77 -4.26
C SER A 554 -5.92 6.08 -4.53
N LEU A 555 -6.58 6.67 -3.53
CA LEU A 555 -7.20 8.01 -3.65
C LEU A 555 -6.17 9.04 -4.12
N ILE A 556 -5.05 9.19 -3.39
CA ILE A 556 -4.02 10.18 -3.69
C ILE A 556 -3.50 10.01 -5.12
N LYS A 557 -3.22 8.77 -5.53
CA LYS A 557 -2.67 8.49 -6.86
C LYS A 557 -3.68 8.74 -7.97
N VAL A 558 -4.95 8.36 -7.79
CA VAL A 558 -6.04 8.66 -8.73
C VAL A 558 -6.25 10.16 -8.90
N LEU A 559 -6.24 10.93 -7.81
CA LEU A 559 -6.33 12.39 -7.87
C LEU A 559 -5.22 12.96 -8.77
N ASN A 560 -3.99 12.49 -8.57
CA ASN A 560 -2.82 12.92 -9.35
C ASN A 560 -2.90 12.49 -10.82
N THR A 561 -3.18 11.21 -11.10
CA THR A 561 -3.19 10.70 -12.48
C THR A 561 -4.31 11.32 -13.31
N ILE A 562 -5.52 11.48 -12.74
CA ILE A 562 -6.60 12.22 -13.40
C ILE A 562 -6.19 13.66 -13.64
N SER A 563 -5.55 14.30 -12.66
CA SER A 563 -5.11 15.68 -12.81
C SER A 563 -4.17 15.85 -13.99
N ILE A 564 -3.18 14.96 -14.15
CA ILE A 564 -2.22 14.99 -15.26
C ILE A 564 -2.90 14.70 -16.60
N VAL A 565 -3.76 13.68 -16.70
CA VAL A 565 -4.49 13.35 -17.95
C VAL A 565 -5.29 14.55 -18.45
N PHE A 566 -6.00 15.22 -17.55
CA PHE A 566 -6.93 16.28 -17.89
C PHE A 566 -6.31 17.69 -17.81
N VAL A 567 -4.99 17.83 -17.59
CA VAL A 567 -4.29 19.14 -17.56
C VAL A 567 -4.68 20.00 -18.75
N ALA A 568 -4.69 19.43 -19.97
CA ALA A 568 -5.01 20.19 -21.17
C ALA A 568 -6.37 20.88 -21.06
N ILE A 569 -7.38 20.16 -20.57
CA ILE A 569 -8.74 20.66 -20.35
C ILE A 569 -8.74 21.75 -19.29
N PHE A 570 -8.03 21.57 -18.17
CA PHE A 570 -7.99 22.58 -17.11
C PHE A 570 -7.31 23.87 -17.57
N VAL A 571 -6.32 23.79 -18.45
CA VAL A 571 -5.68 24.98 -19.03
C VAL A 571 -6.52 25.59 -20.17
N LEU A 572 -7.38 24.80 -20.82
CA LEU A 572 -8.21 25.24 -21.95
C LEU A 572 -9.57 25.81 -21.56
N LEU A 573 -10.21 25.24 -20.54
CA LEU A 573 -11.65 25.38 -20.28
C LEU A 573 -11.97 25.76 -18.82
N HIS A 574 -10.98 26.17 -18.01
CA HIS A 574 -11.30 26.64 -16.66
C HIS A 574 -12.10 27.96 -16.72
N LEU A 575 -13.10 28.05 -15.84
CA LEU A 575 -14.06 29.16 -15.75
C LEU A 575 -13.44 30.47 -15.28
#